data_AF-A0A150QN35-F1
#
_entry.id   AF-A0A150QN35-F1
#
_cell.length_a   1.000
_cell.length_b   1.000
_cell.length_c   1.000
_cell.angle_alpha   90.00
_cell.angle_beta   90.00
_cell.angle_gamma   90.00
#
_symmetry.space_group_name_H-M   'P 1'
#
loop_
_entity.id
_entity.type
_entity.pdbx_description
1 polymer ?
#
loop_
_entity_poly.entity_id
_entity_poly.type
_entity_poly.pdbx_seq_one_letter_code
_entity_poly.pdbx_strand_id
1 'polypeptide(L)'
;MPRKQTTNHYDRWHEQAKAAAQTENPLKVPYDIALKEAGQVAAFFSKYWQPAGALPGLRRVKARLPESTGEEIVSLVYAVQEAQTKLLLLIDPVVVDHGERARFVLDEIESALEFLLDDGVDEPADAQLAAVQEFHADIGQRSSSLHQALSDYATLAESLKDRLVEVDEDFDVALIAEAKELARALAAAPAARPATESEVKAATRIRNGLLRLLQEKIALVRKAAARVFQRNPEVLREVTSSYERRRRAAARRAKATRDAAKPETAPAKGPAESPLLG
;
A
#
# COMPACT_ATOMS: atom_id res chain seq x y z
N MET A 1 22.78 -37.57 10.25
CA MET A 1 22.86 -36.37 9.37
C MET A 1 21.85 -35.35 9.89
N PRO A 2 22.25 -34.29 10.60
CA PRO A 2 21.31 -33.28 11.04
C PRO A 2 20.84 -32.48 9.82
N ARG A 3 19.51 -32.47 9.58
CA ARG A 3 18.88 -31.61 8.57
C ARG A 3 19.21 -30.16 8.96
N LYS A 4 19.93 -29.43 8.10
CA LYS A 4 20.07 -27.98 8.25
C LYS A 4 18.66 -27.40 8.30
N GLN A 5 18.24 -26.89 9.46
CA GLN A 5 17.04 -26.08 9.57
C GLN A 5 17.24 -24.89 8.64
N THR A 6 16.55 -24.88 7.51
CA THR A 6 16.28 -23.66 6.76
C THR A 6 15.40 -22.81 7.66
N THR A 7 16.01 -21.98 8.49
CA THR A 7 15.28 -21.04 9.35
C THR A 7 14.45 -20.15 8.45
N ASN A 8 13.13 -20.23 8.58
CA ASN A 8 12.20 -19.41 7.81
C ASN A 8 12.48 -17.91 8.09
N HIS A 9 12.24 -17.04 7.12
CA HIS A 9 12.46 -15.59 7.23
C HIS A 9 11.79 -15.00 8.47
N TYR A 10 10.56 -15.42 8.77
CA TYR A 10 9.86 -15.01 9.98
C TYR A 10 10.63 -15.38 11.27
N ASP A 11 11.05 -16.65 11.40
CA ASP A 11 11.75 -17.14 12.59
C ASP A 11 13.10 -16.43 12.79
N ARG A 12 13.79 -16.12 11.68
CA ARG A 12 15.06 -15.37 11.70
C ARG A 12 14.92 -14.01 12.40
N TRP A 13 13.80 -13.31 12.18
CA TRP A 13 13.59 -11.95 12.68
C TRP A 13 12.71 -11.89 13.94
N HIS A 14 12.09 -13.00 14.33
CA HIS A 14 11.06 -13.04 15.37
C HIS A 14 11.51 -12.45 16.71
N GLU A 15 12.70 -12.81 17.21
CA GLU A 15 13.18 -12.29 18.50
C GLU A 15 13.53 -10.79 18.44
N GLN A 16 14.08 -10.32 17.31
CA GLN A 16 14.32 -8.88 17.12
C GLN A 16 13.00 -8.11 17.00
N ALA A 17 12.00 -8.68 16.32
CA ALA A 17 10.68 -8.11 16.20
C ALA A 17 9.95 -8.03 17.54
N LYS A 18 10.12 -9.03 18.42
CA LYS A 18 9.63 -8.97 19.81
C LYS A 18 10.30 -7.86 20.60
N ALA A 19 11.61 -7.69 20.47
CA ALA A 19 12.33 -6.61 21.15
C ALA A 19 11.93 -5.22 20.62
N ALA A 20 11.63 -5.12 19.32
CA ALA A 20 11.14 -3.92 18.65
C ALA A 20 9.60 -3.80 18.66
N ALA A 21 8.90 -4.65 19.41
CA ALA A 21 7.46 -4.77 19.37
C ALA A 21 6.80 -3.46 19.80
N GLN A 22 5.76 -3.08 19.05
CA GLN A 22 5.03 -1.83 19.30
C GLN A 22 3.56 -2.00 18.96
N THR A 23 2.71 -1.27 19.68
CA THR A 23 1.26 -1.35 19.52
C THR A 23 0.79 -0.64 18.26
N GLU A 24 1.40 0.49 17.92
CA GLU A 24 1.00 1.30 16.76
C GLU A 24 1.63 0.80 15.46
N ASN A 25 0.89 0.96 14.35
CA ASN A 25 1.41 0.67 13.02
C ASN A 25 2.45 1.74 12.64
N PRO A 26 3.72 1.37 12.36
CA PRO A 26 4.76 2.34 12.03
C PRO A 26 4.65 2.90 10.61
N LEU A 27 3.83 2.31 9.74
CA LEU A 27 3.71 2.74 8.35
C LEU A 27 2.99 4.08 8.25
N LYS A 28 3.53 4.98 7.42
CA LYS A 28 2.90 6.27 7.05
C LYS A 28 2.25 6.24 5.68
N VAL A 29 2.35 5.09 5.01
CA VAL A 29 1.86 4.80 3.66
C VAL A 29 1.10 3.47 3.72
N PRO A 30 0.22 3.18 2.75
CA PRO A 30 -0.43 1.88 2.62
C PRO A 30 0.55 0.70 2.64
N TYR A 31 0.08 -0.45 3.11
CA TYR A 31 0.93 -1.62 3.41
C TYR A 31 1.59 -2.21 2.16
N ASP A 32 0.81 -2.43 1.11
CA ASP A 32 1.24 -2.86 -0.23
C ASP A 32 2.30 -1.90 -0.82
N ILE A 33 2.06 -0.59 -0.69
CA ILE A 33 3.00 0.45 -1.14
C ILE A 33 4.30 0.36 -0.35
N ALA A 34 4.24 0.17 0.97
CA ALA A 34 5.45 0.03 1.80
C ALA A 34 6.30 -1.18 1.38
N LEU A 35 5.68 -2.32 1.09
CA LEU A 35 6.38 -3.52 0.64
C LEU A 35 6.97 -3.36 -0.77
N LYS A 36 6.21 -2.75 -1.69
CA LYS A 36 6.70 -2.42 -3.04
C LYS A 36 7.91 -1.49 -2.99
N GLU A 37 7.85 -0.44 -2.17
CA GLU A 37 8.99 0.46 -1.97
C GLU A 37 10.19 -0.23 -1.31
N ALA A 38 9.96 -1.17 -0.39
CA ALA A 38 11.02 -1.96 0.21
C ALA A 38 11.78 -2.78 -0.83
N GLY A 39 11.05 -3.46 -1.74
CA GLY A 39 11.63 -4.19 -2.86
C GLY A 39 12.46 -3.29 -3.79
N GLN A 40 11.95 -2.10 -4.12
CA GLN A 40 12.68 -1.11 -4.91
C GLN A 40 13.98 -0.65 -4.23
N VAL A 41 13.96 -0.45 -2.90
CA VAL A 41 15.15 -0.06 -2.14
C VAL A 41 16.19 -1.19 -2.10
N ALA A 42 15.76 -2.46 -2.00
CA ALA A 42 16.68 -3.61 -2.07
C ALA A 42 17.31 -3.76 -3.47
N ALA A 43 16.52 -3.57 -4.53
CA ALA A 43 17.01 -3.58 -5.91
C ALA A 43 18.01 -2.43 -6.14
N PHE A 44 17.69 -1.22 -5.67
CA PHE A 44 18.60 -0.07 -5.69
C PHE A 44 19.91 -0.37 -4.95
N PHE A 45 19.84 -0.94 -3.75
CA PHE A 45 21.02 -1.30 -2.97
C PHE A 45 21.94 -2.24 -3.76
N SER A 46 21.37 -3.29 -4.35
CA SER A 46 22.11 -4.30 -5.12
C SER A 46 22.76 -3.68 -6.35
N LYS A 47 22.01 -2.87 -7.10
CA LYS A 47 22.49 -2.15 -8.29
C LYS A 47 23.66 -1.20 -7.98
N TYR A 48 23.62 -0.51 -6.84
CA TYR A 48 24.54 0.58 -6.50
C TYR A 48 25.54 0.24 -5.39
N TRP A 49 25.64 -1.02 -4.95
CA TRP A 49 26.65 -1.44 -3.97
C TRP A 49 28.07 -1.19 -4.49
N GLN A 50 28.35 -1.70 -5.68
CA GLN A 50 29.58 -1.50 -6.45
C GLN A 50 29.21 -1.30 -7.93
N PRO A 51 28.73 -0.10 -8.32
CA PRO A 51 28.29 0.15 -9.67
C PRO A 51 29.47 0.13 -10.65
N ALA A 52 29.21 -0.25 -11.90
CA ALA A 52 30.19 -0.12 -12.97
C ALA A 52 30.36 1.36 -13.40
N GLY A 53 31.55 1.72 -13.87
CA GLY A 53 31.84 3.05 -14.43
C GLY A 53 32.19 4.12 -13.38
N ALA A 54 31.82 5.38 -13.66
CA ALA A 54 32.25 6.55 -12.90
C ALA A 54 31.38 6.90 -11.68
N LEU A 55 30.27 6.18 -11.47
CA LEU A 55 29.37 6.44 -10.34
C LEU A 55 29.99 5.98 -9.00
N PRO A 56 29.80 6.74 -7.90
CA PRO A 56 30.24 6.30 -6.60
C PRO A 56 29.40 5.12 -6.08
N GLY A 57 30.01 4.11 -5.45
CA GLY A 57 29.29 2.98 -4.87
C GLY A 57 28.93 3.13 -3.40
N LEU A 58 27.84 2.48 -2.97
CA LEU A 58 27.42 2.42 -1.57
C LEU A 58 28.45 1.71 -0.68
N ARG A 59 29.30 0.83 -1.24
CA ARG A 59 30.42 0.19 -0.52
C ARG A 59 31.32 1.19 0.21
N ARG A 60 31.41 2.44 -0.26
CA ARG A 60 32.19 3.52 0.37
C ARG A 60 31.76 3.82 1.81
N VAL A 61 30.50 3.56 2.14
CA VAL A 61 29.94 3.75 3.49
C VAL A 61 29.68 2.43 4.22
N LYS A 62 30.39 1.34 3.84
CA LYS A 62 30.21 -0.01 4.42
C LYS A 62 30.31 -0.08 5.94
N ALA A 63 31.05 0.83 6.56
CA ALA A 63 31.17 0.93 8.03
C ALA A 63 29.85 1.33 8.72
N ARG A 64 28.93 1.98 7.99
CA ARG A 64 27.60 2.38 8.47
C ARG A 64 26.46 1.67 7.74
N LEU A 65 26.75 1.02 6.61
CA LEU A 65 25.77 0.30 5.79
C LEU A 65 26.36 -1.07 5.42
N PRO A 66 26.10 -2.12 6.21
CA PRO A 66 26.61 -3.47 5.94
C PRO A 66 26.18 -4.00 4.57
N GLU A 67 27.02 -4.85 3.97
CA GLU A 67 26.75 -5.49 2.66
C GLU A 67 25.49 -6.35 2.67
N SER A 68 25.17 -6.96 3.82
CA SER A 68 23.96 -7.77 4.04
C SER A 68 22.66 -6.96 4.02
N THR A 69 22.70 -5.62 4.05
CA THR A 69 21.49 -4.79 4.23
C THR A 69 20.46 -5.03 3.14
N GLY A 70 20.86 -5.21 1.88
CA GLY A 70 19.94 -5.49 0.77
C GLY A 70 19.18 -6.81 0.97
N GLU A 71 19.91 -7.89 1.29
CA GLU A 71 19.33 -9.20 1.59
C GLU A 71 18.46 -9.19 2.85
N GLU A 72 18.85 -8.41 3.87
CA GLU A 72 18.06 -8.23 5.08
C GLU A 72 16.72 -7.54 4.80
N ILE A 73 16.68 -6.56 3.90
CA ILE A 73 15.42 -5.91 3.48
C ILE A 73 14.50 -6.92 2.81
N VAL A 74 15.01 -7.72 1.85
CA VAL A 74 14.21 -8.76 1.17
C VAL A 74 13.71 -9.80 2.18
N SER A 75 14.58 -10.26 3.07
CA SER A 75 14.25 -11.19 4.14
C SER A 75 13.17 -10.64 5.08
N LEU A 76 13.24 -9.35 5.43
CA LEU A 76 12.22 -8.68 6.24
C LEU A 76 10.89 -8.53 5.49
N VAL A 77 10.88 -8.29 4.17
CA VAL A 77 9.64 -8.27 3.38
C VAL A 77 8.90 -9.59 3.50
N TYR A 78 9.58 -10.72 3.30
CA TYR A 78 8.98 -12.05 3.47
C TYR A 78 8.48 -12.29 4.90
N ALA A 79 9.28 -11.91 5.90
CA ALA A 79 8.88 -12.06 7.31
C ALA A 79 7.64 -11.23 7.66
N VAL A 80 7.53 -9.99 7.16
CA VAL A 80 6.37 -9.12 7.37
C VAL A 80 5.15 -9.70 6.66
N GLN A 81 5.27 -10.18 5.42
CA GLN A 81 4.18 -10.85 4.69
C GLN A 81 3.65 -12.05 5.48
N GLU A 82 4.53 -12.93 5.96
CA GLU A 82 4.13 -14.08 6.78
C GLU A 82 3.46 -13.65 8.10
N ALA A 83 3.99 -12.63 8.78
CA ALA A 83 3.40 -12.10 10.01
C ALA A 83 2.01 -11.51 9.77
N GLN A 84 1.81 -10.85 8.63
CA GLN A 84 0.52 -10.32 8.22
C GLN A 84 -0.47 -11.45 7.92
N THR A 85 -0.05 -12.50 7.20
CA THR A 85 -0.87 -13.69 6.98
C THR A 85 -1.24 -14.37 8.29
N LYS A 86 -0.30 -14.54 9.23
CA LYS A 86 -0.61 -15.11 10.56
C LYS A 86 -1.62 -14.26 11.33
N LEU A 87 -1.48 -12.93 11.30
CA LEU A 87 -2.44 -12.04 11.94
C LEU A 87 -3.82 -12.11 11.28
N LEU A 88 -3.86 -12.15 9.95
CA LEU A 88 -5.07 -12.33 9.16
C LEU A 88 -5.83 -13.58 9.57
N LEU A 89 -5.13 -14.71 9.67
CA LEU A 89 -5.74 -15.99 10.05
C LEU A 89 -6.30 -15.99 11.48
N LEU A 90 -5.75 -15.18 12.37
CA LEU A 90 -6.28 -15.02 13.73
C LEU A 90 -7.53 -14.12 13.76
N ILE A 91 -7.52 -13.04 12.98
CA ILE A 91 -8.63 -12.10 12.90
C ILE A 91 -9.79 -12.72 12.11
N ASP A 92 -9.47 -13.52 11.10
CA ASP A 92 -10.40 -14.06 10.15
C ASP A 92 -10.00 -15.43 9.59
N PRO A 93 -10.44 -16.52 10.25
CA PRO A 93 -9.97 -17.85 9.90
C PRO A 93 -10.68 -18.45 8.67
N VAL A 94 -11.75 -17.81 8.16
CA VAL A 94 -12.48 -18.23 6.94
C VAL A 94 -11.63 -18.03 5.66
N VAL A 95 -10.58 -17.21 5.76
CA VAL A 95 -9.68 -16.85 4.66
C VAL A 95 -8.90 -18.04 4.07
N VAL A 96 -8.81 -19.19 4.75
CA VAL A 96 -7.91 -20.29 4.38
C VAL A 96 -8.30 -21.03 3.10
N ASP A 97 -9.60 -21.14 2.76
CA ASP A 97 -10.02 -22.03 1.64
C ASP A 97 -10.47 -21.27 0.38
N HIS A 98 -11.06 -20.08 0.54
CA HIS A 98 -11.57 -19.29 -0.59
C HIS A 98 -10.98 -17.88 -0.66
N GLY A 99 -10.19 -17.45 0.34
CA GLY A 99 -9.74 -16.07 0.48
C GLY A 99 -8.69 -15.62 -0.54
N GLU A 100 -7.81 -16.52 -1.00
CA GLU A 100 -6.83 -16.17 -2.05
C GLU A 100 -7.52 -16.01 -3.41
N ARG A 101 -8.38 -16.97 -3.79
CA ARG A 101 -9.14 -16.88 -5.04
C ARG A 101 -10.12 -15.71 -5.03
N ALA A 102 -10.82 -15.48 -3.92
CA ALA A 102 -11.70 -14.33 -3.73
C ALA A 102 -10.98 -12.99 -3.90
N ARG A 103 -9.76 -12.85 -3.39
CA ARG A 103 -8.97 -11.63 -3.58
C ARG A 103 -8.53 -11.47 -5.03
N PHE A 104 -8.04 -12.54 -5.65
CA PHE A 104 -7.68 -12.51 -7.06
C PHE A 104 -8.86 -12.05 -7.92
N VAL A 105 -10.04 -12.67 -7.76
CA VAL A 105 -11.22 -12.33 -8.53
C VAL A 105 -11.67 -10.89 -8.29
N LEU A 106 -11.59 -10.41 -7.04
CA LEU A 106 -11.89 -9.03 -6.70
C LEU A 106 -10.93 -8.05 -7.38
N ASP A 107 -9.62 -8.31 -7.31
CA ASP A 107 -8.57 -7.46 -7.89
C ASP A 107 -8.72 -7.36 -9.43
N GLU A 108 -9.03 -8.46 -10.11
CA GLU A 108 -9.25 -8.47 -11.57
C GLU A 108 -10.49 -7.66 -11.96
N ILE A 109 -11.60 -7.82 -11.23
CA ILE A 109 -12.85 -7.09 -11.50
C ILE A 109 -12.67 -5.60 -11.21
N GLU A 110 -12.01 -5.25 -10.11
CA GLU A 110 -11.71 -3.85 -9.77
C GLU A 110 -10.82 -3.21 -10.83
N SER A 111 -9.73 -3.87 -11.23
CA SER A 111 -8.82 -3.36 -12.26
C SER A 111 -9.52 -3.15 -13.60
N ALA A 112 -10.42 -4.06 -13.99
CA ALA A 112 -11.16 -3.93 -15.25
C ALA A 112 -12.16 -2.76 -15.21
N LEU A 113 -12.83 -2.56 -14.08
CA LEU A 113 -13.73 -1.43 -13.86
C LEU A 113 -12.99 -0.10 -13.83
N GLU A 114 -11.85 -0.03 -13.16
CA GLU A 114 -10.99 1.16 -13.15
C GLU A 114 -10.50 1.50 -14.57
N PHE A 115 -10.06 0.51 -15.33
CA PHE A 115 -9.58 0.73 -16.70
C PHE A 115 -10.69 1.21 -17.64
N LEU A 116 -11.89 0.62 -17.52
CA LEU A 116 -13.04 1.02 -18.33
C LEU A 116 -13.48 2.47 -18.04
N LEU A 117 -13.47 2.87 -16.77
CA LEU A 117 -14.03 4.13 -16.32
C LEU A 117 -13.00 5.28 -16.27
N ASP A 118 -11.70 5.00 -16.16
CA ASP A 118 -10.62 6.00 -16.30
C ASP A 118 -10.33 6.35 -17.78
N ASP A 119 -11.39 6.59 -18.57
CA ASP A 119 -11.31 6.97 -19.99
C ASP A 119 -11.22 8.51 -20.20
N GLY A 120 -11.29 9.27 -19.10
CA GLY A 120 -11.25 10.73 -19.08
C GLY A 120 -12.62 11.41 -19.30
N VAL A 121 -13.71 10.66 -19.30
CA VAL A 121 -15.10 11.15 -19.37
C VAL A 121 -15.79 10.93 -18.03
N ASP A 122 -16.24 12.02 -17.38
CA ASP A 122 -17.02 11.90 -16.14
C ASP A 122 -18.45 11.40 -16.43
N GLU A 123 -18.79 10.20 -15.96
CA GLU A 123 -20.11 9.60 -16.05
C GLU A 123 -20.65 9.09 -14.67
N PRO A 124 -21.95 8.74 -14.56
CA PRO A 124 -22.50 8.29 -13.28
C PRO A 124 -21.87 6.99 -12.74
N ALA A 125 -21.29 6.17 -13.63
CA ALA A 125 -20.61 4.94 -13.25
C ALA A 125 -19.31 5.22 -12.48
N ASP A 126 -18.59 6.31 -12.78
CA ASP A 126 -17.42 6.74 -12.01
C ASP A 126 -17.78 7.05 -10.56
N ALA A 127 -18.89 7.77 -10.37
CA ALA A 127 -19.37 8.09 -9.03
C ALA A 127 -19.79 6.83 -8.26
N GLN A 128 -20.33 5.82 -8.95
CA GLN A 128 -20.69 4.54 -8.35
C GLN A 128 -19.44 3.72 -7.98
N LEU A 129 -18.45 3.62 -8.88
CA LEU A 129 -17.18 2.96 -8.59
C LEU A 129 -16.46 3.65 -7.42
N ALA A 130 -16.38 4.99 -7.44
CA ALA A 130 -15.78 5.76 -6.35
C ALA A 130 -16.50 5.57 -5.01
N ALA A 131 -17.83 5.47 -5.02
CA ALA A 131 -18.60 5.19 -3.80
C ALA A 131 -18.37 3.76 -3.28
N VAL A 132 -18.29 2.76 -4.17
CA VAL A 132 -17.93 1.38 -3.82
C VAL A 132 -16.51 1.34 -3.25
N GLN A 133 -15.55 1.99 -3.89
CA GLN A 133 -14.16 2.10 -3.45
C GLN A 133 -14.04 2.84 -2.11
N GLU A 134 -14.78 3.92 -1.88
CA GLU A 134 -14.76 4.65 -0.62
C GLU A 134 -15.36 3.81 0.52
N PHE A 135 -16.49 3.15 0.26
CA PHE A 135 -17.12 2.25 1.23
C PHE A 135 -16.21 1.09 1.61
N HIS A 136 -15.39 0.63 0.66
CA HIS A 136 -14.42 -0.46 0.80
C HIS A 136 -12.97 0.00 1.02
N ALA A 137 -12.72 1.31 1.19
CA ALA A 137 -11.37 1.85 1.39
C ALA A 137 -10.74 1.32 2.69
N ASP A 138 -11.61 1.01 3.66
CA ASP A 138 -11.30 0.35 4.90
C ASP A 138 -11.69 -1.14 4.86
N ILE A 139 -11.55 -1.86 3.73
CA ILE A 139 -11.48 -3.34 3.73
C ILE A 139 -10.27 -3.71 4.58
N GLY A 140 -10.51 -3.71 5.88
CA GLY A 140 -9.61 -4.19 6.89
C GLY A 140 -9.71 -5.69 6.86
N GLN A 141 -9.16 -6.32 5.82
CA GLN A 141 -8.53 -7.64 5.92
C GLN A 141 -9.43 -8.78 6.50
N ARG A 142 -10.75 -8.59 6.60
CA ARG A 142 -11.76 -9.51 7.18
C ARG A 142 -12.62 -10.10 6.06
N SER A 143 -12.97 -11.37 6.15
CA SER A 143 -13.88 -12.12 5.28
C SER A 143 -15.28 -11.51 5.24
N SER A 144 -15.74 -10.90 6.34
CA SER A 144 -17.03 -10.21 6.39
C SER A 144 -17.09 -8.95 5.52
N SER A 145 -15.95 -8.31 5.23
CA SER A 145 -15.88 -7.23 4.23
C SER A 145 -15.58 -7.77 2.82
N LEU A 146 -14.87 -8.89 2.70
CA LEU A 146 -14.52 -9.50 1.41
C LEU A 146 -15.74 -10.03 0.64
N HIS A 147 -16.70 -10.68 1.29
CA HIS A 147 -17.90 -11.14 0.59
C HIS A 147 -18.77 -9.97 0.12
N GLN A 148 -18.84 -8.89 0.90
CA GLN A 148 -19.61 -7.70 0.56
C GLN A 148 -18.96 -6.98 -0.62
N ALA A 149 -17.64 -6.80 -0.59
CA ALA A 149 -16.86 -6.25 -1.70
C ALA A 149 -17.07 -7.06 -2.98
N LEU A 150 -16.88 -8.39 -2.94
CA LEU A 150 -17.13 -9.26 -4.10
C LEU A 150 -18.54 -9.09 -4.66
N SER A 151 -19.55 -9.00 -3.79
CA SER A 151 -20.94 -8.79 -4.21
C SER A 151 -21.14 -7.43 -4.89
N ASP A 152 -20.59 -6.36 -4.31
CA ASP A 152 -20.78 -4.99 -4.79
C ASP A 152 -20.06 -4.75 -6.12
N TYR A 153 -18.78 -5.13 -6.21
CA TYR A 153 -17.99 -5.03 -7.45
C TYR A 153 -18.55 -5.92 -8.56
N ALA A 154 -18.96 -7.16 -8.26
CA ALA A 154 -19.57 -8.03 -9.27
C ALA A 154 -20.93 -7.51 -9.74
N THR A 155 -21.68 -6.80 -8.89
CA THR A 155 -22.95 -6.16 -9.29
C THR A 155 -22.70 -4.99 -10.24
N LEU A 156 -21.70 -4.16 -9.94
CA LEU A 156 -21.31 -3.06 -10.83
C LEU A 156 -20.76 -3.60 -12.16
N ALA A 157 -19.86 -4.58 -12.13
CA ALA A 157 -19.31 -5.22 -13.32
C ALA A 157 -20.38 -5.89 -14.19
N GLU A 158 -21.39 -6.54 -13.60
CA GLU A 158 -22.51 -7.10 -14.36
C GLU A 158 -23.27 -6.01 -15.13
N SER A 159 -23.48 -4.83 -14.51
CA SER A 159 -24.18 -3.73 -15.17
C SER A 159 -23.40 -3.09 -16.33
N LEU A 160 -22.08 -3.26 -16.34
CA LEU A 160 -21.15 -2.72 -17.34
C LEU A 160 -20.55 -3.79 -18.26
N LYS A 161 -21.03 -5.02 -18.17
CA LYS A 161 -20.43 -6.21 -18.78
C LYS A 161 -20.16 -6.07 -20.28
N ASP A 162 -21.12 -5.56 -21.04
CA ASP A 162 -20.97 -5.43 -22.49
C ASP A 162 -19.85 -4.44 -22.85
N ARG A 163 -19.69 -3.37 -22.06
CA ARG A 163 -18.61 -2.37 -22.22
C ARG A 163 -17.25 -2.92 -21.79
N LEU A 164 -17.20 -3.73 -20.74
CA LEU A 164 -15.97 -4.38 -20.30
C LEU A 164 -15.38 -5.27 -21.40
N VAL A 165 -16.23 -6.06 -22.07
CA VAL A 165 -15.81 -6.92 -23.20
C VAL A 165 -15.43 -6.11 -24.44
N GLU A 166 -16.07 -4.96 -24.66
CA GLU A 166 -15.74 -4.08 -25.78
C GLU A 166 -14.35 -3.43 -25.62
N VAL A 167 -13.98 -3.07 -24.40
CA VAL A 167 -12.73 -2.35 -24.09
C VAL A 167 -11.55 -3.30 -23.81
N ASP A 168 -11.82 -4.50 -23.29
CA ASP A 168 -10.83 -5.55 -23.05
C ASP A 168 -11.35 -6.91 -23.55
N GLU A 169 -10.86 -7.34 -24.73
CA GLU A 169 -11.25 -8.61 -25.34
C GLU A 169 -10.77 -9.84 -24.55
N ASP A 170 -9.75 -9.67 -23.71
CA ASP A 170 -9.18 -10.73 -22.87
C ASP A 170 -9.89 -10.82 -21.50
N PHE A 171 -10.81 -9.91 -21.18
CA PHE A 171 -11.54 -9.93 -19.92
C PHE A 171 -12.43 -11.17 -19.80
N ASP A 172 -12.13 -12.02 -18.81
CA ASP A 172 -12.92 -13.22 -18.53
C ASP A 172 -14.22 -12.87 -17.79
N VAL A 173 -15.31 -12.75 -18.54
CA VAL A 173 -16.67 -12.51 -18.04
C VAL A 173 -17.10 -13.54 -16.98
N ALA A 174 -16.54 -14.77 -17.00
CA ALA A 174 -16.88 -15.78 -15.99
C ALA A 174 -16.48 -15.35 -14.57
N LEU A 175 -15.51 -14.44 -14.42
CA LEU A 175 -15.09 -13.90 -13.13
C LEU A 175 -16.23 -13.19 -12.39
N ILE A 176 -17.18 -12.56 -13.11
CA ILE A 176 -18.34 -11.89 -12.48
C ILE A 176 -19.24 -12.92 -11.78
N ALA A 177 -19.50 -14.06 -12.42
CA ALA A 177 -20.29 -15.14 -11.83
C ALA A 177 -19.54 -15.81 -10.68
N GLU A 178 -18.23 -16.02 -10.86
CA GLU A 178 -17.36 -16.58 -9.84
C GLU A 178 -17.32 -15.70 -8.57
N ALA A 179 -17.23 -14.37 -8.73
CA ALA A 179 -17.26 -13.43 -7.62
C ALA A 179 -18.54 -13.56 -6.78
N LYS A 180 -19.70 -13.72 -7.44
CA LYS A 180 -21.00 -13.90 -6.77
C LYS A 180 -21.11 -15.24 -6.05
N GLU A 181 -20.49 -16.30 -6.57
CA GLU A 181 -20.42 -17.60 -5.88
C GLU A 181 -19.47 -17.56 -4.68
N LEU A 182 -18.28 -16.95 -4.84
CA LEU A 182 -17.32 -16.77 -3.75
C LEU A 182 -17.89 -15.89 -2.63
N ALA A 183 -18.61 -14.82 -2.96
CA ALA A 183 -19.33 -14.00 -1.98
C ALA A 183 -20.32 -14.84 -1.16
N ARG A 184 -21.12 -15.71 -1.81
CA ARG A 184 -22.07 -16.60 -1.13
C ARG A 184 -21.36 -17.65 -0.27
N ALA A 185 -20.29 -18.25 -0.77
CA ALA A 185 -19.52 -19.25 -0.04
C ALA A 185 -18.87 -18.65 1.21
N LEU A 186 -18.30 -17.44 1.09
CA LEU A 186 -17.72 -16.70 2.22
C LEU A 186 -18.79 -16.28 3.24
N ALA A 187 -19.98 -15.89 2.80
CA ALA A 187 -21.09 -15.56 3.69
C ALA A 187 -21.66 -16.79 4.44
N ALA A 188 -21.60 -17.98 3.82
CA ALA A 188 -22.10 -19.23 4.38
C ALA A 188 -21.06 -19.99 5.25
N ALA A 189 -19.81 -19.57 5.23
CA ALA A 189 -18.73 -20.27 5.93
C ALA A 189 -18.94 -20.25 7.46
N PRO A 190 -18.79 -21.39 8.14
CA PRO A 190 -18.94 -21.46 9.59
C PRO A 190 -17.90 -20.58 10.27
N ALA A 191 -18.33 -19.75 11.22
CA ALA A 191 -17.44 -18.92 12.02
C ALA A 191 -16.46 -19.82 12.78
N ALA A 192 -15.21 -19.83 12.35
CA ALA A 192 -14.14 -20.45 13.11
C ALA A 192 -14.01 -19.79 14.48
N ARG A 193 -13.50 -20.54 15.47
CA ARG A 193 -13.37 -20.04 16.84
C ARG A 193 -12.63 -18.69 16.82
N PRO A 194 -13.24 -17.61 17.36
CA PRO A 194 -12.59 -16.31 17.36
C PRO A 194 -11.30 -16.41 18.17
N ALA A 195 -10.18 -15.95 17.59
CA ALA A 195 -8.94 -15.80 18.34
C ALA A 195 -9.17 -14.87 19.53
N THR A 196 -8.47 -15.11 20.62
CA THR A 196 -8.54 -14.24 21.79
C THR A 196 -7.94 -12.88 21.48
N GLU A 197 -8.43 -11.84 22.15
CA GLU A 197 -7.90 -10.48 21.98
C GLU A 197 -6.39 -10.41 22.29
N SER A 198 -5.91 -11.23 23.22
CA SER A 198 -4.48 -11.32 23.56
C SER A 198 -3.65 -11.92 22.42
N GLU A 199 -4.14 -12.94 21.71
CA GLU A 199 -3.47 -13.54 20.55
C GLU A 199 -3.37 -12.54 19.39
N VAL A 200 -4.47 -11.85 19.07
CA VAL A 200 -4.49 -10.81 18.03
C VAL A 200 -3.55 -9.65 18.39
N LYS A 201 -3.55 -9.20 19.65
CA LYS A 201 -2.62 -8.16 20.14
C LYS A 201 -1.16 -8.60 20.04
N ALA A 202 -0.86 -9.84 20.43
CA ALA A 202 0.51 -10.37 20.36
C ALA A 202 1.01 -10.46 18.92
N ALA A 203 0.20 -11.01 18.01
CA ALA A 203 0.54 -11.09 16.58
C ALA A 203 0.69 -9.71 15.94
N THR A 204 -0.18 -8.75 16.29
CA THR A 204 -0.09 -7.36 15.81
C THR A 204 1.21 -6.70 16.25
N ARG A 205 1.61 -6.86 17.51
CA ARG A 205 2.87 -6.31 18.04
C ARG A 205 4.10 -6.85 17.33
N ILE A 206 4.13 -8.15 17.04
CA ILE A 206 5.24 -8.77 16.31
C ILE A 206 5.29 -8.25 14.87
N ARG A 207 4.15 -8.21 14.17
CA ARG A 207 4.06 -7.66 12.81
C ARG A 207 4.53 -6.20 12.76
N ASN A 208 4.13 -5.37 13.73
CA ASN A 208 4.57 -3.99 13.81
C ASN A 208 6.06 -3.84 14.17
N GLY A 209 6.62 -4.76 14.95
CA GLY A 209 8.06 -4.84 15.21
C GLY A 209 8.86 -5.17 13.96
N LEU A 210 8.38 -6.12 13.14
CA LEU A 210 8.99 -6.43 11.83
C LEU A 210 8.94 -5.25 10.87
N LEU A 211 7.79 -4.56 10.79
CA LEU A 211 7.64 -3.35 9.98
C LEU A 211 8.60 -2.24 10.41
N ARG A 212 8.84 -2.08 11.71
CA ARG A 212 9.81 -1.13 12.23
C ARG A 212 11.23 -1.46 11.77
N LEU A 213 11.64 -2.72 11.95
CA LEU A 213 12.97 -3.18 11.50
C LEU A 213 13.15 -2.94 9.99
N LEU A 214 12.13 -3.23 9.19
CA LEU A 214 12.12 -2.96 7.75
C LEU A 214 12.32 -1.46 7.45
N GLN A 215 11.57 -0.58 8.12
CA GLN A 215 11.72 0.86 7.95
C GLN A 215 13.09 1.38 8.37
N GLU A 216 13.67 0.85 9.44
CA GLU A 216 15.01 1.22 9.91
C GLU A 216 16.07 0.88 8.85
N LYS A 217 15.98 -0.30 8.23
CA LYS A 217 16.89 -0.70 7.14
C LYS A 217 16.69 0.15 5.88
N ILE A 218 15.44 0.42 5.49
CA ILE A 218 15.13 1.32 4.36
C ILE A 218 15.70 2.72 4.61
N ALA A 219 15.50 3.26 5.81
CA ALA A 219 16.01 4.57 6.19
C ALA A 219 17.54 4.62 6.17
N LEU A 220 18.20 3.54 6.57
CA LEU A 220 19.66 3.40 6.50
C LEU A 220 20.17 3.50 5.06
N VAL A 221 19.57 2.74 4.13
CA VAL A 221 19.91 2.79 2.69
C VAL A 221 19.66 4.18 2.12
N ARG A 222 18.50 4.79 2.39
CA ARG A 222 18.16 6.14 1.90
C ARG A 222 19.15 7.20 2.41
N LYS A 223 19.54 7.16 3.69
CA LYS A 223 20.55 8.07 4.27
C LYS A 223 21.93 7.87 3.63
N ALA A 224 22.34 6.62 3.43
CA ALA A 224 23.59 6.29 2.77
C ALA A 224 23.62 6.77 1.32
N ALA A 225 22.54 6.51 0.57
CA ALA A 225 22.37 6.97 -0.80
C ALA A 225 22.48 8.49 -0.88
N ALA A 226 21.74 9.23 -0.03
CA ALA A 226 21.81 10.70 0.05
C ALA A 226 23.24 11.22 0.22
N ARG A 227 24.07 10.53 1.01
CA ARG A 227 25.49 10.90 1.20
C ARG A 227 26.35 10.55 -0.01
N VAL A 228 26.22 9.34 -0.55
CA VAL A 228 27.08 8.83 -1.64
C VAL A 228 26.78 9.52 -2.96
N PHE A 229 25.50 9.74 -3.26
CA PHE A 229 25.00 10.31 -4.50
C PHE A 229 24.60 11.79 -4.36
N GLN A 230 25.15 12.52 -3.39
CA GLN A 230 24.87 13.95 -3.19
C GLN A 230 25.09 14.82 -4.45
N ARG A 231 25.96 14.37 -5.38
CA ARG A 231 26.24 15.02 -6.67
C ARG A 231 25.51 14.38 -7.88
N ASN A 232 24.65 13.39 -7.64
CA ASN A 232 23.94 12.59 -8.65
C ASN A 232 22.44 12.51 -8.27
N PRO A 233 21.68 13.62 -8.38
CA PRO A 233 20.30 13.69 -7.89
C PRO A 233 19.32 12.76 -8.63
N GLU A 234 19.59 12.44 -9.89
CA GLU A 234 18.85 11.44 -10.67
C GLU A 234 18.92 10.05 -10.04
N VAL A 235 20.08 9.63 -9.54
CA VAL A 235 20.23 8.36 -8.82
C VAL A 235 19.46 8.39 -7.50
N LEU A 236 19.48 9.50 -6.77
CA LEU A 236 18.70 9.66 -5.53
C LEU A 236 17.18 9.54 -5.75
N ARG A 237 16.69 9.90 -6.93
CA ARG A 237 15.26 9.77 -7.27
C ARG A 237 14.82 8.31 -7.37
N GLU A 238 15.71 7.36 -7.61
CA GLU A 238 15.37 5.93 -7.69
C GLU A 238 15.03 5.33 -6.32
N VAL A 239 15.66 5.81 -5.23
CA VAL A 239 15.51 5.24 -3.88
C VAL A 239 14.53 6.00 -2.97
N THR A 240 14.02 7.15 -3.44
CA THR A 240 13.05 7.97 -2.70
C THR A 240 11.63 7.50 -2.97
N SER A 241 10.79 7.50 -1.93
CA SER A 241 9.37 7.14 -2.03
C SER A 241 8.68 7.89 -3.18
N SER A 242 8.22 7.15 -4.18
CA SER A 242 7.45 7.70 -5.31
C SER A 242 6.05 8.11 -4.83
N TYR A 243 5.48 7.34 -3.89
CA TYR A 243 4.20 7.64 -3.27
C TYR A 243 4.20 8.98 -2.53
N GLU A 244 5.15 9.20 -1.60
CA GLU A 244 5.26 10.45 -0.87
C GLU A 244 5.62 11.65 -1.77
N ARG A 245 6.29 11.41 -2.91
CA ARG A 245 6.50 12.45 -3.92
C ARG A 245 5.19 12.83 -4.62
N ARG A 246 4.41 11.83 -5.06
CA ARG A 246 3.09 12.03 -5.68
C ARG A 246 2.13 12.71 -4.71
N ARG A 247 2.03 12.22 -3.48
CA ARG A 247 1.21 12.81 -2.40
C ARG A 247 1.56 14.27 -2.13
N ARG A 248 2.85 14.61 -2.00
CA ARG A 248 3.28 16.02 -1.83
C ARG A 248 3.05 16.88 -3.07
N ALA A 249 3.08 16.32 -4.27
CA ALA A 249 2.73 17.05 -5.48
C ALA A 249 1.22 17.32 -5.53
N ALA A 250 0.39 16.32 -5.24
CA ALA A 250 -1.06 16.45 -5.14
C ALA A 250 -1.46 17.47 -4.06
N ALA A 251 -0.86 17.41 -2.87
CA ALA A 251 -1.10 18.38 -1.80
C ALA A 251 -0.71 19.82 -2.21
N ARG A 252 0.38 19.99 -2.97
CA ARG A 252 0.78 21.29 -3.52
C ARG A 252 -0.21 21.81 -4.57
N ARG A 253 -0.71 20.93 -5.45
CA ARG A 253 -1.74 21.28 -6.43
C ARG A 253 -3.04 21.66 -5.74
N ALA A 254 -3.52 20.85 -4.80
CA ALA A 254 -4.72 21.13 -4.02
C ALA A 254 -4.62 22.44 -3.24
N LYS A 255 -3.45 22.75 -2.66
CA LYS A 255 -3.19 24.04 -2.03
C LYS A 255 -3.25 25.19 -3.05
N ALA A 256 -2.59 25.06 -4.20
CA ALA A 256 -2.62 26.08 -5.25
C ALA A 256 -4.05 26.33 -5.76
N THR A 257 -4.86 25.29 -5.94
CA THR A 257 -6.28 25.42 -6.31
C THR A 257 -7.09 26.13 -5.24
N ARG A 258 -6.87 25.81 -3.95
CA ARG A 258 -7.53 26.50 -2.82
C ARG A 258 -7.12 27.97 -2.70
N ASP A 259 -5.85 28.27 -2.93
CA ASP A 259 -5.33 29.64 -2.87
C ASP A 259 -5.82 30.47 -4.06
N ALA A 260 -5.99 29.87 -5.25
CA ALA A 260 -6.59 30.50 -6.43
C ALA A 260 -8.10 30.73 -6.31
N ALA A 261 -8.80 29.92 -5.50
CA ALA A 261 -10.23 30.04 -5.25
C ALA A 261 -10.59 31.05 -4.15
N LYS A 262 -9.60 31.67 -3.47
CA LYS A 262 -9.87 32.76 -2.52
C LYS A 262 -10.14 34.06 -3.29
N PRO A 263 -11.31 34.70 -3.10
CA PRO A 263 -11.55 36.00 -3.68
C PRO A 263 -10.58 37.02 -3.08
N GLU A 264 -9.92 37.77 -3.95
CA GLU A 264 -9.03 38.88 -3.61
C GLU A 264 -9.82 39.91 -2.80
N THR A 265 -9.51 40.06 -1.52
CA THR A 265 -10.12 41.11 -0.69
C THR A 265 -9.73 42.46 -1.27
N ALA A 266 -10.70 43.13 -1.89
CA ALA A 266 -10.56 44.47 -2.47
C ALA A 266 -9.98 45.46 -1.44
N PRO A 267 -9.15 46.42 -1.86
CA PRO A 267 -8.54 47.38 -0.94
C PRO A 267 -9.62 48.26 -0.30
N ALA A 268 -9.47 48.49 1.01
CA ALA A 268 -10.35 49.33 1.79
C ALA A 268 -10.46 50.73 1.15
N LYS A 269 -11.69 51.15 0.85
CA LYS A 269 -12.00 52.53 0.45
C LYS A 269 -11.46 53.51 1.51
N GLY A 270 -10.74 54.53 1.05
CA GLY A 270 -10.20 55.62 1.84
C GLY A 270 -11.26 56.45 2.58
N PRO A 271 -10.82 57.41 3.42
CA PRO A 271 -11.64 58.01 4.47
C PRO A 271 -12.78 58.86 3.91
N ALA A 272 -13.93 58.78 4.57
CA ALA A 272 -15.15 59.51 4.25
C ALA A 272 -14.94 61.02 4.37
N GLU A 273 -15.21 61.75 3.29
CA GLU A 273 -15.47 63.19 3.34
C GLU A 273 -16.79 63.44 4.07
N SER A 274 -16.73 64.27 5.12
CA SER A 274 -17.88 64.80 5.85
C SER A 274 -18.71 65.74 4.95
N PRO A 275 -20.04 65.62 4.89
CA PRO A 275 -20.87 66.63 4.27
C PRO A 275 -21.13 67.78 5.25
N LEU A 276 -20.63 68.96 4.87
CA LEU A 276 -21.14 70.27 5.28
C LEU A 276 -22.45 70.59 4.54
N LEU A 277 -23.25 71.49 5.15
CA LEU A 277 -24.50 72.14 4.70
C LEU A 277 -25.76 71.49 5.30
N GLY A 278 -26.61 72.19 6.05
CA GLY A 278 -26.71 73.61 6.40
C GLY A 278 -27.92 73.82 7.31
#